data_AF-A0A356QWT7-F1
#
_entry.id   AF-A0A356QWT7-F1
#
_cell.length_a   1.000
_cell.length_b   1.000
_cell.length_c   1.000
_cell.angle_alpha   90.00
_cell.angle_beta   90.00
_cell.angle_gamma   90.00
#
_symmetry.space_group_name_H-M   'P 1'
#
loop_
_entity.id
_entity.type
_entity.pdbx_description
1 polymer ?
#
loop_
_entity_poly.entity_id
_entity_poly.type
_entity_poly.pdbx_seq_one_letter_code
_entity_poly.pdbx_strand_id
1 'polypeptide(L)'
;EFIMKDAYSFDRDKDGMSQSYQSMYAAYVRIFERLGLQAQAVEADSGSIGGNFSHEFHVLAESGEDAIAFCSPCGYAANVEKVNLTPVSCERPDAKETMAEVATPDVHTIAELSAFLKIDAKQTLKTLIVQG
;
A
#
# COMPACT_ATOMS: atom_id res chain seq x y z
N GLU A 1 18.05 18.09 6.93
CA GLU A 1 18.24 18.84 5.67
C GLU A 1 18.78 17.87 4.63
N PHE A 2 18.23 17.87 3.43
CA PHE A 2 18.62 16.96 2.35
C PHE A 2 18.43 17.64 0.98
N ILE A 3 19.11 17.14 -0.05
CA ILE A 3 18.99 17.65 -1.42
C ILE A 3 17.87 16.90 -2.12
N MET A 4 16.98 17.62 -2.78
CA MET A 4 15.92 17.05 -3.61
C MET A 4 16.01 17.62 -5.03
N LYS A 5 15.79 16.76 -6.03
CA LYS A 5 15.55 17.21 -7.40
C LYS A 5 14.06 17.07 -7.70
N ASP A 6 13.41 18.21 -7.83
CA ASP A 6 12.01 18.37 -8.21
C ASP A 6 11.92 18.90 -9.65
N ALA A 7 10.83 18.55 -10.32
CA ALA A 7 10.54 19.06 -11.66
C ALA A 7 9.03 19.12 -11.86
N TYR A 8 8.60 20.11 -12.63
CA TYR A 8 7.20 20.40 -12.91
C TYR A 8 7.03 20.58 -14.42
N SER A 9 6.11 19.84 -15.03
CA SER A 9 5.73 20.01 -16.44
C SER A 9 4.37 20.69 -16.53
N PHE A 10 4.15 21.41 -17.63
CA PHE A 10 2.87 22.06 -17.93
C PHE A 10 2.49 21.70 -19.35
N ASP A 11 1.37 20.99 -19.50
CA ASP A 11 0.94 20.40 -20.75
C ASP A 11 -0.45 20.93 -21.13
N ARG A 12 -0.68 21.12 -22.44
CA ARG A 12 -1.94 21.68 -22.96
C ARG A 12 -3.13 20.73 -22.77
N ASP A 13 -2.87 19.43 -22.82
CA ASP A 13 -3.85 18.37 -22.78
C ASP A 13 -3.28 17.10 -22.12
N LYS A 14 -4.15 16.11 -21.89
CA LYS A 14 -3.81 14.85 -21.19
C LYS A 14 -2.77 14.01 -21.95
N ASP A 15 -2.77 14.07 -23.27
CA ASP A 15 -1.81 13.33 -24.09
C ASP A 15 -0.41 13.93 -23.95
N GLY A 16 -0.30 15.27 -23.93
CA GLY A 16 0.95 15.96 -23.59
C GLY A 16 1.44 15.59 -22.19
N MET A 17 0.56 15.64 -21.19
CA MET A 17 0.88 15.23 -19.81
C MET A 17 1.42 13.80 -19.76
N SER A 18 0.81 12.87 -20.50
CA SER A 18 1.24 11.47 -20.54
C SER A 18 2.62 11.31 -21.19
N GLN A 19 2.93 12.09 -22.22
CA GLN A 19 4.26 12.10 -22.86
C GLN A 19 5.33 12.69 -21.94
N SER A 20 5.03 13.79 -21.26
CA SER A 20 5.91 14.42 -20.26
C SER A 20 6.18 13.44 -19.11
N TYR A 21 5.15 12.77 -18.60
CA TYR A 21 5.27 11.73 -17.57
C TYR A 21 6.18 10.58 -18.02
N GLN A 22 5.93 10.00 -19.20
CA GLN A 22 6.71 8.88 -19.72
C GLN A 22 8.18 9.26 -19.97
N SER A 23 8.42 10.51 -20.41
CA SER A 23 9.77 11.04 -20.59
C SER A 23 10.52 11.11 -19.26
N MET A 24 9.85 11.54 -18.19
CA MET A 24 10.39 11.58 -16.84
C MET A 24 10.63 10.18 -16.27
N TYR A 25 9.68 9.26 -16.44
CA TYR A 25 9.85 7.86 -16.06
C TYR A 25 11.11 7.27 -16.70
N ALA A 26 11.24 7.39 -18.02
CA ALA A 26 12.40 6.86 -18.74
C ALA A 26 13.71 7.57 -18.35
N ALA A 27 13.66 8.86 -18.01
CA ALA A 27 14.82 9.59 -17.51
C ALA A 27 15.27 9.06 -16.14
N TYR A 28 14.35 8.77 -15.22
CA TYR A 28 14.67 8.24 -13.89
C TYR A 28 15.25 6.82 -13.99
N VAL A 29 14.68 5.95 -14.83
CA VAL A 29 15.28 4.64 -15.14
C VAL A 29 16.75 4.79 -15.54
N ARG A 30 17.04 5.64 -16.54
CA ARG A 30 18.41 5.89 -16.99
C ARG A 30 19.32 6.51 -15.93
N ILE A 31 18.78 7.34 -15.04
CA ILE A 31 19.54 7.94 -13.93
C ILE A 31 20.00 6.82 -12.98
N PHE A 32 19.08 5.97 -12.51
CA PHE A 32 19.43 4.89 -11.60
C PHE A 32 20.36 3.84 -12.23
N GLU A 33 20.14 3.50 -13.51
CA GLU A 33 21.05 2.63 -14.28
C GLU A 33 22.48 3.21 -14.34
N ARG A 34 22.62 4.50 -14.65
CA ARG A 34 23.92 5.18 -14.69
C ARG A 34 24.60 5.26 -13.32
N LEU A 35 23.82 5.26 -12.25
CA LEU A 35 24.33 5.20 -10.87
C LEU A 35 24.68 3.76 -10.45
N GLY A 36 24.38 2.74 -11.26
CA GLY A 36 24.59 1.34 -10.93
C GLY A 36 23.63 0.79 -9.87
N LEU A 37 22.47 1.43 -9.70
CA LEU A 37 21.48 1.07 -8.70
C LEU A 37 20.37 0.22 -9.33
N GLN A 38 19.99 -0.86 -8.65
CA GLN A 38 18.84 -1.68 -9.03
C GLN A 38 17.56 -1.03 -8.49
N ALA A 39 17.07 -0.02 -9.22
CA ALA A 39 15.83 0.65 -8.88
C ALA A 39 14.64 -0.03 -9.57
N GLN A 40 13.59 -0.32 -8.80
CA GLN A 40 12.32 -0.80 -9.28
C GLN A 40 11.31 0.36 -9.28
N ALA A 41 10.71 0.62 -10.44
CA ALA A 41 9.54 1.48 -10.50
C ALA A 41 8.29 0.70 -10.06
N VAL A 42 7.50 1.28 -9.16
CA VAL A 42 6.31 0.66 -8.58
C VAL A 42 5.14 1.64 -8.62
N GLU A 43 3.93 1.15 -8.84
CA GLU A 43 2.72 1.98 -8.71
C GLU A 43 2.59 2.46 -7.26
N ALA A 44 2.27 3.73 -7.08
CA ALA A 44 2.15 4.36 -5.77
C ALA A 44 0.82 5.08 -5.62
N ASP A 45 0.49 5.47 -4.39
CA ASP A 45 -0.63 6.37 -4.17
C ASP A 45 -0.32 7.77 -4.72
N SER A 46 -1.34 8.44 -5.24
CA SER A 46 -1.23 9.83 -5.68
C SER A 46 -1.33 10.81 -4.51
N GLY A 47 -1.70 10.32 -3.33
CA GLY A 47 -1.84 11.10 -2.11
C GLY A 47 -2.74 12.33 -2.28
N SER A 48 -2.43 13.37 -1.50
CA SER A 48 -3.18 14.63 -1.48
C SER A 48 -2.89 15.56 -2.66
N ILE A 49 -1.81 15.31 -3.43
CA ILE A 49 -1.49 16.07 -4.65
C ILE A 49 -2.55 15.79 -5.74
N GLY A 50 -3.18 14.61 -5.67
CA GLY A 50 -4.24 14.20 -6.58
C GLY A 50 -3.71 13.72 -7.92
N GLY A 51 -4.55 12.97 -8.65
CA GLY A 51 -4.19 12.32 -9.91
C GLY A 51 -4.55 10.83 -9.88
N ASN A 52 -4.43 10.17 -11.03
CA ASN A 52 -4.76 8.74 -11.17
C ASN A 52 -3.54 7.86 -11.44
N PHE A 53 -2.34 8.46 -11.54
CA PHE A 53 -1.13 7.76 -11.99
C PHE A 53 0.09 8.30 -11.24
N SER A 54 0.69 7.46 -10.41
CA SER A 54 1.87 7.78 -9.60
C SER A 54 2.81 6.57 -9.61
N HIS A 55 4.11 6.83 -9.73
CA HIS A 55 5.15 5.82 -9.63
C HIS A 55 6.24 6.29 -8.69
N GLU A 56 6.63 5.41 -7.78
CA GLU A 56 7.83 5.56 -6.97
C GLU A 56 8.96 4.73 -7.56
N PHE A 57 10.21 5.17 -7.35
CA PHE A 57 11.40 4.41 -7.71
C PHE A 57 12.12 3.99 -6.43
N HIS A 58 12.17 2.68 -6.19
CA HIS A 58 12.75 2.10 -4.99
C HIS A 58 14.03 1.35 -5.31
N VAL A 59 15.12 1.65 -4.60
CA VAL A 59 16.31 0.80 -4.62
C VAL A 59 16.09 -0.35 -3.65
N LEU A 60 16.18 -1.59 -4.14
CA LEU A 60 15.89 -2.77 -3.31
C LEU A 60 16.95 -2.95 -2.22
N ALA A 61 16.52 -2.91 -0.95
CA ALA A 61 17.36 -3.11 0.21
C ALA A 61 16.54 -3.67 1.39
N GLU A 62 17.12 -4.57 2.18
CA GLU A 62 16.47 -5.12 3.39
C GLU A 62 16.20 -4.04 4.45
N SER A 63 16.96 -2.95 4.41
CA SER A 63 16.80 -1.79 5.29
C SER A 63 15.80 -0.75 4.77
N GLY A 64 15.12 -1.02 3.65
CA GLY A 64 14.09 -0.13 3.13
C GLY A 64 12.91 -0.03 4.10
N GLU A 65 12.37 1.18 4.26
CA GLU A 65 11.20 1.42 5.13
C GLU A 65 9.89 1.07 4.43
N ASP A 66 9.86 1.16 3.09
CA ASP A 66 8.71 0.84 2.27
C ASP A 66 8.61 -0.65 1.96
N ALA A 67 7.37 -1.16 2.00
CA ALA A 67 7.05 -2.50 1.55
C ALA A 67 6.49 -2.47 0.12
N ILE A 68 7.04 -3.31 -0.75
CA ILE A 68 6.64 -3.43 -2.14
C ILE A 68 5.95 -4.78 -2.35
N ALA A 69 4.73 -4.75 -2.89
CA ALA A 69 4.06 -5.94 -3.38
C ALA A 69 4.52 -6.21 -4.81
N PHE A 70 5.04 -7.42 -5.05
CA PHE A 70 5.50 -7.84 -6.37
C PHE A 70 4.83 -9.15 -6.82
N CYS A 71 4.29 -9.16 -8.03
CA CYS A 71 3.71 -10.32 -8.69
C CYS A 71 4.71 -10.86 -9.72
N SER A 72 5.53 -11.85 -9.35
CA SER A 72 6.48 -12.46 -10.29
C SER A 72 5.86 -12.99 -11.59
N PRO A 73 4.64 -13.59 -11.60
CA PRO A 73 4.05 -14.10 -12.85
C PRO A 73 3.59 -13.02 -13.83
N CYS A 74 3.18 -11.86 -13.31
CA CYS A 74 2.51 -10.81 -14.10
C CYS A 74 3.31 -9.51 -14.21
N GLY A 75 4.44 -9.39 -13.50
CA GLY A 75 5.29 -8.20 -13.50
C GLY A 75 4.69 -6.99 -12.78
N TYR A 76 3.56 -7.15 -12.11
CA TYR A 76 2.93 -6.08 -11.33
C TYR A 76 3.77 -5.75 -10.09
N ALA A 77 4.02 -4.46 -9.87
CA ALA A 77 4.75 -3.97 -8.71
C ALA A 77 4.08 -2.70 -8.20
N ALA A 78 3.77 -2.66 -6.90
CA ALA A 78 3.15 -1.50 -6.26
C ALA A 78 3.63 -1.35 -4.82
N ASN A 79 3.62 -0.11 -4.31
CA ASN A 79 3.67 0.13 -2.88
C ASN A 79 2.47 -0.56 -2.22
N VAL A 80 2.66 -1.24 -1.08
CA VAL A 80 1.57 -1.96 -0.37
C VAL A 80 0.37 -1.08 -0.05
N GLU A 81 0.58 0.23 0.12
CA GLU A 81 -0.49 1.22 0.34
C GLU A 81 -1.42 1.37 -0.86
N LYS A 82 -0.93 1.07 -2.07
CA LYS A 82 -1.69 1.19 -3.33
C LYS A 82 -2.39 -0.10 -3.75
N VAL A 83 -1.99 -1.25 -3.22
CA VAL A 83 -2.48 -2.55 -3.68
C VAL A 83 -3.98 -2.68 -3.45
N ASN A 84 -4.73 -2.83 -4.53
CA ASN A 84 -6.16 -3.15 -4.45
C ASN A 84 -6.33 -4.64 -4.16
N LEU A 85 -6.63 -4.97 -2.91
CA LEU A 85 -6.99 -6.33 -2.51
C LEU A 85 -8.49 -6.57 -2.73
N THR A 86 -8.83 -7.56 -3.54
CA THR A 86 -10.21 -8.04 -3.64
C THR A 86 -10.62 -8.64 -2.29
N PRO A 87 -11.78 -8.26 -1.72
CA PRO A 87 -12.29 -8.90 -0.51
C PRO A 87 -12.41 -10.40 -0.72
N VAL A 88 -12.00 -11.18 0.29
CA VAL A 88 -12.21 -12.63 0.27
C VAL A 88 -13.71 -12.89 0.27
N SER A 89 -14.25 -13.42 -0.82
CA SER A 89 -15.65 -13.86 -0.85
C SER A 89 -15.75 -15.22 -0.16
N CYS A 90 -15.94 -15.21 1.16
CA CYS A 90 -16.39 -16.41 1.87
C CYS A 90 -17.88 -16.25 2.21
N GLU A 91 -18.62 -17.35 2.12
CA GLU A 91 -19.97 -17.38 2.68
C GLU A 91 -19.88 -17.22 4.19
N ARG A 92 -20.64 -16.25 4.72
CA ARG A 92 -20.75 -16.06 6.17
C ARG A 92 -21.48 -17.28 6.74
N PRO A 93 -20.88 -17.99 7.72
CA PRO A 93 -21.56 -19.11 8.35
C PRO A 93 -22.79 -18.65 9.14
N ASP A 94 -23.74 -19.56 9.31
CA ASP A 94 -24.93 -19.33 10.12
C ASP A 94 -24.59 -18.95 11.56
N ALA A 95 -25.46 -18.14 12.17
CA ALA A 95 -25.33 -17.75 13.57
C ALA A 95 -25.47 -18.97 14.49
N LYS A 96 -24.45 -19.20 15.32
CA LYS A 96 -24.42 -20.33 16.27
C LYS A 96 -24.70 -19.93 17.71
N GLU A 97 -24.63 -18.64 18.01
CA GLU A 97 -24.68 -18.12 19.38
C GLU A 97 -25.60 -16.90 19.47
N THR A 98 -26.15 -16.67 20.66
CA THR A 98 -26.93 -15.46 20.97
C THR A 98 -25.98 -14.38 21.45
N MET A 99 -26.19 -13.13 21.03
CA MET A 99 -25.36 -11.99 21.45
C MET A 99 -25.39 -11.82 22.97
N ALA A 100 -24.21 -11.68 23.57
CA ALA A 100 -24.03 -11.46 25.00
C ALA A 100 -22.83 -10.55 25.28
N GLU A 101 -22.88 -9.82 26.39
CA GLU A 101 -21.72 -9.10 26.91
C GLU A 101 -20.87 -10.04 27.77
N VAL A 102 -19.56 -9.98 27.56
CA VAL A 102 -18.58 -10.77 28.33
C VAL A 102 -17.58 -9.81 28.96
N ALA A 103 -17.37 -9.93 30.27
CA ALA A 103 -16.35 -9.15 30.96
C ALA A 103 -14.95 -9.63 30.54
N THR A 104 -14.15 -8.71 29.99
CA THR A 104 -12.77 -8.97 29.53
C THR A 104 -11.78 -8.06 30.28
N PRO A 105 -11.63 -8.19 31.61
CA PRO A 105 -10.68 -7.39 32.38
C PRO A 105 -9.25 -7.66 31.91
N ASP A 106 -8.44 -6.61 31.77
CA ASP A 106 -7.03 -6.66 31.37
C ASP A 106 -6.73 -7.34 30.01
N VAL A 107 -7.72 -7.42 29.11
CA VAL A 107 -7.58 -7.92 27.74
C VAL A 107 -7.67 -6.75 26.78
N HIS A 108 -6.61 -6.50 26.01
CA HIS A 108 -6.45 -5.28 25.19
C HIS A 108 -6.12 -5.55 23.73
N THR A 109 -5.68 -6.75 23.38
CA THR A 109 -5.29 -7.12 22.01
C THR A 109 -6.18 -8.23 21.45
N ILE A 110 -6.21 -8.33 20.11
CA ILE A 110 -6.90 -9.42 19.42
C ILE A 110 -6.31 -10.77 19.84
N ALA A 111 -4.99 -10.85 20.01
CA ALA A 111 -4.32 -12.09 20.44
C ALA A 111 -4.79 -12.54 21.83
N GLU A 112 -4.87 -11.61 22.78
CA GLU A 112 -5.36 -11.88 24.14
C GLU A 112 -6.84 -12.27 24.11
N LEU A 113 -7.68 -11.58 23.34
CA LEU A 113 -9.10 -11.88 23.23
C LEU A 113 -9.36 -13.25 22.60
N SER A 114 -8.67 -13.57 21.51
CA SER A 114 -8.72 -14.88 20.85
C SER A 114 -8.30 -16.00 21.80
N ALA A 115 -7.25 -15.79 22.60
CA ALA A 115 -6.83 -16.77 23.62
C ALA A 115 -7.84 -16.91 24.76
N PHE A 116 -8.39 -15.79 25.24
CA PHE A 116 -9.36 -15.75 26.35
C PHE A 116 -10.69 -16.42 26.00
N LEU A 117 -11.26 -16.10 24.83
CA LEU A 117 -12.53 -16.65 24.36
C LEU A 117 -12.38 -17.96 23.57
N LYS A 118 -11.14 -18.37 23.25
CA LYS A 118 -10.81 -19.55 22.42
C LYS A 118 -11.46 -19.49 21.02
N ILE A 119 -11.39 -18.32 20.39
CA ILE A 119 -11.91 -18.05 19.04
C ILE A 119 -10.81 -17.64 18.08
N ASP A 120 -11.04 -17.80 16.78
CA ASP A 120 -10.11 -17.34 15.74
C ASP A 120 -10.11 -15.81 15.64
N ALA A 121 -8.96 -15.19 15.35
CA ALA A 121 -8.85 -13.74 15.18
C ALA A 121 -9.77 -13.21 14.05
N LYS A 122 -10.09 -14.03 13.04
CA LYS A 122 -11.06 -13.71 11.97
C LYS A 122 -12.49 -13.55 12.48
N GLN A 123 -12.81 -14.03 13.68
CA GLN A 123 -14.11 -13.86 14.33
C GLN A 123 -14.17 -12.58 15.19
N THR A 124 -13.09 -11.80 15.23
CA THR A 124 -13.00 -10.54 15.98
C THR A 124 -13.07 -9.35 15.05
N LEU A 125 -13.41 -8.18 15.61
CA LEU A 125 -13.39 -6.90 14.90
C LEU A 125 -12.48 -5.93 15.64
N LYS A 126 -11.65 -5.19 14.90
CA LYS A 126 -10.85 -4.09 15.44
C LYS A 126 -11.48 -2.77 15.05
N THR A 127 -11.98 -2.04 16.03
CA THR A 127 -12.52 -0.69 15.83
C THR A 127 -11.40 0.33 15.96
N LEU A 128 -11.16 1.13 14.92
CA LEU A 128 -10.27 2.28 14.96
C LEU A 128 -11.11 3.55 14.85
N ILE A 129 -11.05 4.41 15.87
CA ILE A 129 -11.73 5.71 15.85
C ILE A 129 -10.72 6.72 15.32
N VAL A 130 -11.05 7.37 14.21
CA VAL A 130 -10.23 8.41 13.59
C VAL A 130 -10.89 9.77 13.75
N GLN A 131 -10.08 10.81 13.92
CA GLN A 131 -10.54 12.19 13.83
C GLN A 131 -10.21 12.70 12.43
N GLY A 132 -11.24 13.03 11.65
CA GLY A 132 -11.11 13.59 10.31
C GLY A 132 -10.83 15.08 10.31
#